data_AF-A0A5B8Y0W2-F1
#
_entry.id   AF-A0A5B8Y0W2-F1
#
_cell.length_a   1.000
_cell.length_b   1.000
_cell.length_c   1.000
_cell.angle_alpha   90.00
_cell.angle_beta   90.00
_cell.angle_gamma   90.00
#
_symmetry.space_group_name_H-M   'P 1'
#
loop_
_entity.id
_entity.type
_entity.pdbx_description
1 polymer ?
#
loop_
_entity_poly.entity_id
_entity_poly.type
_entity_poly.pdbx_seq_one_letter_code
_entity_poly.pdbx_strand_id
1 'polypeptide(L)'
;MSSQASRIRAIKPDDKDSGFHCGVKALDDYFLKHAHTNHEADVGRAYVMEASTSEIESGLPPVLGFYTLSMASVLSKDAASVLGKQLPRYPMPAALIGRLAVDHRAQGRRLGGRLLGDALQRVFQASETLREALKDE
;
A
#
# COMPACT_ATOMS: atom_id res chain seq x y z
N MET A 1 21.72 8.99 20.64
CA MET A 1 20.28 8.69 20.50
C MET A 1 20.10 8.03 19.15
N SER A 2 19.84 6.72 19.09
CA SER A 2 19.68 6.01 17.81
C SER A 2 18.44 6.54 17.10
N SER A 3 18.65 7.26 16.00
CA SER A 3 17.61 7.61 15.03
C SER A 3 17.11 6.30 14.40
N GLN A 4 16.00 5.76 14.90
CA GLN A 4 15.36 4.59 14.29
C GLN A 4 14.79 5.02 12.93
N ALA A 5 15.00 4.23 11.87
CA ALA A 5 14.51 4.56 10.54
C ALA A 5 12.99 4.42 10.45
N SER A 6 12.34 5.19 9.56
CA SER A 6 10.92 5.03 9.25
C SER A 6 10.57 3.60 8.84
N ARG A 7 9.50 3.07 9.41
CA ARG A 7 9.05 1.68 9.22
C ARG A 7 7.67 1.63 8.59
N ILE A 8 7.36 0.53 7.90
CA ILE A 8 6.04 0.30 7.31
C ILE A 8 5.25 -0.66 8.21
N ARG A 9 4.02 -0.29 8.56
CA ARG A 9 3.13 -1.09 9.41
C ARG A 9 1.67 -1.00 8.93
N ALA A 10 0.82 -1.89 9.41
CA ALA A 10 -0.63 -1.75 9.22
C ALA A 10 -1.12 -0.40 9.76
N ILE A 11 -2.14 0.15 9.10
CA ILE A 11 -2.83 1.34 9.58
C ILE A 11 -3.49 1.10 10.94
N LYS A 12 -3.59 2.14 11.77
CA LYS A 12 -4.25 2.16 13.07
C LYS A 12 -5.34 3.25 13.09
N PRO A 13 -6.28 3.22 14.05
CA PRO A 13 -7.37 4.21 14.11
C PRO A 13 -6.86 5.65 14.18
N ASP A 14 -5.80 5.88 14.95
CA ASP A 14 -5.25 7.22 15.22
C ASP A 14 -4.40 7.76 14.06
N ASP A 15 -4.06 6.94 13.05
CA ASP A 15 -3.30 7.41 11.88
C ASP A 15 -4.09 8.45 11.07
N LYS A 16 -5.43 8.45 11.17
CA LYS A 16 -6.28 9.47 10.54
C LYS A 16 -5.99 10.88 11.07
N ASP A 17 -5.50 10.98 12.31
CA ASP A 17 -5.19 12.24 12.99
C ASP A 17 -3.73 12.67 12.80
N SER A 18 -2.98 11.96 11.95
CA SER A 18 -1.58 12.27 11.62
C SER A 18 -1.38 13.58 10.84
N GLY A 19 -2.46 14.20 10.37
CA GLY A 19 -2.39 15.37 9.50
C GLY A 19 -1.79 15.06 8.12
N PHE A 20 -1.86 13.80 7.67
CA PHE A 20 -1.42 13.37 6.34
C PHE A 20 -2.09 14.20 5.23
N HIS A 21 -1.29 14.66 4.28
CA HIS A 21 -1.74 15.39 3.11
C HIS A 21 -0.77 15.16 1.94
N CYS A 22 -1.20 14.48 0.88
CA CYS A 22 -0.38 14.24 -0.32
C CYS A 22 -0.63 15.24 -1.46
N GLY A 23 -1.59 16.15 -1.29
CA GLY A 23 -1.97 17.14 -2.30
C GLY A 23 -2.97 16.63 -3.34
N VAL A 24 -3.40 15.36 -3.24
CA VAL A 24 -4.44 14.78 -4.09
C VAL A 24 -5.68 14.55 -3.22
N LYS A 25 -6.67 15.45 -3.35
CA LYS A 25 -7.88 15.47 -2.53
C LYS A 25 -8.55 14.10 -2.36
N ALA A 26 -8.67 13.33 -3.45
CA ALA A 26 -9.29 12.00 -3.41
C ALA A 26 -8.51 10.99 -2.54
N LEU A 27 -7.18 11.08 -2.50
CA LEU A 27 -6.33 10.21 -1.68
C LEU A 27 -6.33 10.68 -0.21
N ASP A 28 -6.32 12.00 0.01
CA ASP A 28 -6.40 12.58 1.36
C ASP A 28 -7.74 12.26 2.02
N ASP A 29 -8.85 12.47 1.31
CA ASP A 29 -10.20 12.14 1.78
C ASP A 29 -10.32 10.64 2.09
N TYR A 30 -9.78 9.79 1.22
CA TYR A 30 -9.81 8.34 1.44
C TYR A 30 -9.02 7.95 2.69
N PHE A 31 -7.81 8.49 2.85
CA PHE A 31 -6.97 8.19 4.00
C PHE A 31 -7.68 8.55 5.31
N LEU A 32 -8.24 9.76 5.37
CA LEU A 32 -8.93 10.28 6.55
C LEU A 32 -10.22 9.51 6.88
N LYS A 33 -11.03 9.15 5.87
CA LYS A 33 -12.40 8.68 6.08
C LYS A 33 -12.58 7.17 5.96
N HIS A 34 -11.70 6.48 5.22
CA HIS A 34 -11.98 5.13 4.74
C HIS A 34 -10.84 4.13 4.94
N ALA A 35 -9.58 4.57 4.97
CA ALA A 35 -8.45 3.64 4.95
C ALA A 35 -8.46 2.66 6.13
N HIS A 36 -8.70 3.13 7.36
CA HIS A 36 -8.76 2.27 8.54
C HIS A 36 -10.03 1.38 8.54
N THR A 37 -11.20 1.95 8.28
CA THR A 37 -12.46 1.18 8.26
C THR A 37 -12.44 0.07 7.20
N ASN A 38 -11.87 0.35 6.02
CA ASN A 38 -11.72 -0.67 4.98
C ASN A 38 -10.67 -1.73 5.33
N HIS A 39 -9.65 -1.37 6.11
CA HIS A 39 -8.67 -2.33 6.65
C HIS A 39 -9.36 -3.29 7.63
N GLU A 40 -10.14 -2.75 8.58
CA GLU A 40 -10.85 -3.56 9.58
C GLU A 40 -11.94 -4.44 8.96
N ALA A 41 -12.60 -3.95 7.91
CA ALA A 41 -13.65 -4.70 7.21
C ALA A 41 -13.12 -5.69 6.17
N ASP A 42 -11.80 -5.90 6.07
CA ASP A 42 -11.16 -6.78 5.08
C ASP A 42 -11.46 -6.46 3.60
N VAL A 43 -11.98 -5.26 3.32
CA VAL A 43 -12.21 -4.76 1.94
C VAL A 43 -10.88 -4.52 1.23
N GLY A 44 -9.87 -4.06 1.98
CA GLY A 44 -8.51 -3.91 1.49
C GLY A 44 -7.57 -3.59 2.64
N ARG A 45 -6.38 -4.19 2.63
CA ARG A 45 -5.36 -3.99 3.67
C ARG A 45 -4.59 -2.70 3.41
N ALA A 46 -4.74 -1.72 4.30
CA ALA A 46 -3.97 -0.47 4.27
C ALA A 46 -2.70 -0.54 5.16
N TYR A 47 -1.61 0.03 4.66
CA TYR A 47 -0.32 0.13 5.33
C TYR A 47 0.21 1.56 5.27
N VAL A 48 0.88 1.99 6.32
CA VAL A 48 1.44 3.33 6.48
C VAL A 48 2.95 3.27 6.73
N MET A 49 3.69 4.25 6.23
CA MET A 49 5.06 4.52 6.64
C MET A 49 5.04 5.47 7.82
N GLU A 50 5.36 4.94 9.00
CA GLU A 50 5.47 5.69 10.24
C GLU A 50 6.81 6.44 10.28
N ALA A 51 6.73 7.75 10.53
CA ALA A 51 7.89 8.62 10.70
C ALA A 51 8.69 8.23 11.95
N SER A 52 10.01 8.40 11.89
CA SER A 52 10.84 8.33 13.10
C SER A 52 10.60 9.55 14.01
N THR A 53 11.05 9.45 15.27
CA THR A 53 11.08 10.60 16.19
C THR A 53 11.84 11.79 15.61
N SER A 54 13.00 11.55 15.00
CA SER A 54 13.82 12.60 14.37
C SER A 54 13.12 13.24 13.15
N GLU A 55 12.34 12.47 12.39
CA GLU A 55 11.54 12.99 11.29
C GLU A 55 10.40 13.88 11.80
N ILE A 56 9.72 13.48 12.88
CA ILE A 56 8.67 14.28 13.53
C ILE A 56 9.25 15.58 14.08
N GLU A 57 10.40 15.53 14.77
CA GLU A 57 11.11 16.71 15.25
C GLU A 57 11.52 17.66 14.12
N SER A 58 11.77 17.14 12.92
CA SER A 58 12.07 17.95 11.72
C SER A 58 10.83 18.57 11.05
N GLY A 59 9.64 18.36 11.62
CA GLY A 59 8.37 18.91 11.12
C GLY A 59 7.60 18.01 10.15
N LEU A 60 8.00 16.74 10.01
CA LEU A 60 7.24 15.78 9.22
C LEU A 60 6.05 15.21 10.00
N PRO A 61 4.96 14.84 9.32
CA PRO A 61 3.82 14.20 9.98
C PRO A 61 4.19 12.80 10.49
N PRO A 62 3.45 12.26 11.49
CA PRO A 62 3.61 10.89 11.95
C PRO A 62 3.45 9.82 10.85
N VAL A 63 2.68 10.11 9.80
CA VAL A 63 2.51 9.25 8.62
C VAL A 63 3.11 9.92 7.40
N LEU A 64 4.17 9.33 6.83
CA LEU A 64 4.87 9.87 5.67
C LEU A 64 4.26 9.45 4.32
N GLY A 65 3.40 8.44 4.34
CA GLY A 65 2.83 7.83 3.14
C GLY A 65 2.05 6.58 3.47
N PHE A 66 1.20 6.16 2.54
CA PHE A 66 0.40 4.95 2.70
C PHE A 66 0.17 4.25 1.36
N TYR A 67 -0.20 2.97 1.42
CA TYR A 67 -0.76 2.26 0.29
C TYR A 67 -1.85 1.27 0.73
N THR A 68 -2.62 0.76 -0.22
CA THR A 68 -3.64 -0.27 0.02
C THR A 68 -3.46 -1.46 -0.92
N LEU A 69 -3.62 -2.68 -0.39
CA LEU A 69 -3.67 -3.92 -1.16
C LEU A 69 -5.05 -4.58 -1.06
N SER A 70 -5.55 -5.09 -2.17
CA SER A 70 -6.74 -5.95 -2.21
C SER A 70 -6.57 -7.07 -3.22
N MET A 71 -7.30 -8.18 -3.03
CA MET A 71 -7.40 -9.22 -4.05
C MET A 71 -8.22 -8.70 -5.23
N ALA A 72 -7.83 -9.10 -6.44
CA ALA A 72 -8.53 -8.75 -7.66
C ALA A 72 -8.46 -9.90 -8.66
N SER A 73 -9.33 -9.85 -9.67
CA SER A 73 -9.21 -10.65 -10.88
C SER A 73 -9.12 -9.73 -12.09
N VAL A 74 -8.26 -10.07 -13.03
CA VAL A 74 -8.06 -9.30 -14.26
C VAL A 74 -8.51 -10.12 -15.45
N LEU A 75 -9.35 -9.53 -16.30
CA LEU A 75 -9.78 -10.17 -17.53
C LEU A 75 -8.60 -10.24 -18.51
N SER A 76 -8.46 -11.37 -19.18
CA SER A 76 -7.36 -11.65 -20.11
C SER A 76 -7.24 -10.62 -21.22
N LYS A 77 -8.38 -10.08 -21.70
CA LYS A 77 -8.41 -9.05 -22.73
C LYS A 77 -7.76 -7.73 -22.27
N ASP A 78 -7.98 -7.35 -21.01
CA ASP A 78 -7.47 -6.11 -20.44
C ASP A 78 -5.97 -6.25 -20.20
N ALA A 79 -5.55 -7.40 -19.64
CA ALA A 79 -4.13 -7.70 -19.44
C ALA A 79 -3.36 -7.87 -20.76
N ALA A 80 -3.94 -8.50 -21.78
CA ALA A 80 -3.26 -8.75 -23.06
C ALA A 80 -2.92 -7.45 -23.79
N SER A 81 -3.79 -6.45 -23.68
CA SER A 81 -3.58 -5.12 -24.27
C SER A 81 -2.34 -4.41 -23.71
N VAL A 82 -1.98 -4.70 -22.46
CA VAL A 82 -0.84 -4.07 -21.77
C VAL A 82 0.42 -4.95 -21.83
N LEU A 83 0.26 -6.27 -21.67
CA LEU A 83 1.39 -7.20 -21.52
C LEU A 83 1.94 -7.72 -22.86
N GLY A 84 1.19 -7.57 -23.96
CA GLY A 84 1.63 -7.99 -25.30
C GLY A 84 1.91 -9.49 -25.44
N LYS A 85 1.29 -10.33 -24.61
CA LYS A 85 1.48 -11.79 -24.57
C LYS A 85 0.16 -12.53 -24.75
N GLN A 86 0.26 -13.77 -25.25
CA GLN A 86 -0.88 -14.69 -25.26
C GLN A 86 -1.18 -15.12 -23.83
N LEU A 87 -2.32 -14.67 -23.30
CA LEU A 87 -2.77 -14.97 -21.94
C LEU A 87 -3.88 -16.04 -21.96
N PRO A 88 -4.04 -16.80 -20.87
CA PRO A 88 -5.16 -17.73 -20.74
C PRO A 88 -6.51 -17.01 -20.91
N ARG A 89 -7.50 -17.65 -21.53
CA ARG A 89 -8.81 -17.03 -21.85
C ARG A 89 -9.79 -16.95 -20.67
N TYR A 90 -9.31 -17.03 -19.44
CA TYR A 90 -10.10 -16.94 -18.21
C TYR A 90 -9.53 -15.86 -17.26
N PRO A 91 -10.32 -15.31 -16.33
CA PRO A 91 -9.86 -14.30 -15.39
C PRO A 91 -8.64 -14.78 -14.60
N MET A 92 -7.60 -13.95 -14.55
CA MET A 92 -6.37 -14.28 -13.82
C MET A 92 -6.38 -13.64 -12.43
N PRO A 93 -5.90 -14.33 -11.39
CA PRO A 93 -5.75 -13.74 -10.07
C PRO A 93 -4.72 -12.61 -10.12
N ALA A 94 -5.00 -11.54 -9.38
CA ALA A 94 -4.11 -10.38 -9.27
C ALA A 94 -4.18 -9.80 -7.85
N ALA A 95 -3.12 -9.10 -7.47
CA ALA A 95 -3.14 -8.18 -6.35
C ALA A 95 -3.25 -6.76 -6.88
N LEU A 96 -4.19 -5.98 -6.33
CA LEU A 96 -4.42 -4.59 -6.69
C LEU A 96 -3.76 -3.67 -5.66
N ILE A 97 -2.81 -2.85 -6.10
CA ILE A 97 -2.36 -1.67 -5.35
C ILE A 97 -3.37 -0.56 -5.64
N GLY A 98 -4.43 -0.48 -4.83
CA GLY A 98 -5.54 0.42 -5.10
C GLY A 98 -5.20 1.90 -4.94
N ARG A 99 -4.33 2.21 -3.96
CA ARG A 99 -3.89 3.56 -3.64
C ARG A 99 -2.45 3.52 -3.18
N LEU A 100 -1.69 4.54 -3.55
CA LEU A 100 -0.32 4.77 -3.13
C LEU A 100 -0.09 6.28 -3.07
N ALA A 101 0.32 6.79 -1.91
CA ALA A 101 0.52 8.22 -1.70
C ALA A 101 1.69 8.49 -0.76
N VAL A 102 2.37 9.62 -0.96
CA VAL A 102 3.40 10.15 -0.07
C VAL A 102 2.98 11.55 0.33
N ASP A 103 3.11 11.87 1.62
CA ASP A 103 2.80 13.19 2.14
C ASP A 103 3.64 14.25 1.42
N HIS A 104 3.03 15.37 1.05
CA HIS A 104 3.68 16.43 0.28
C HIS A 104 4.98 16.93 0.93
N ARG A 105 5.04 17.00 2.27
CA ARG A 105 6.25 17.39 3.03
C ARG A 105 7.38 16.37 2.93
N ALA A 106 7.05 15.13 2.61
CA ALA A 106 7.98 14.01 2.53
C ALA A 106 8.30 13.57 1.09
N GLN A 107 7.77 14.26 0.07
CA GLN A 107 8.05 13.97 -1.34
C GLN A 107 9.51 14.30 -1.72
N GLY A 108 9.98 13.74 -2.84
CA GLY A 108 11.39 13.86 -3.26
C GLY A 108 12.38 12.95 -2.49
N ARG A 109 11.97 12.35 -1.36
CA ARG A 109 12.80 11.46 -0.51
C ARG A 109 12.75 9.98 -0.91
N ARG A 110 12.28 9.66 -2.13
CA ARG A 110 12.11 8.29 -2.68
C ARG A 110 11.22 7.36 -1.83
N LEU A 111 10.36 7.90 -0.97
CA LEU A 111 9.48 7.10 -0.09
C LEU A 111 8.44 6.29 -0.87
N GLY A 112 7.97 6.79 -2.02
CA GLY A 112 7.03 6.06 -2.88
C GLY A 112 7.60 4.73 -3.39
N GLY A 113 8.88 4.70 -3.75
CA GLY A 113 9.56 3.46 -4.14
C GLY A 113 9.70 2.47 -2.99
N ARG A 114 9.94 2.96 -1.77
CA ARG A 114 9.99 2.12 -0.55
C ARG A 114 8.62 1.51 -0.24
N LEU A 115 7.55 2.30 -0.32
CA LEU A 115 6.17 1.82 -0.14
C LEU A 115 5.79 0.79 -1.21
N LEU A 116 6.12 1.06 -2.48
CA LEU A 116 5.87 0.12 -3.58
C LEU A 116 6.65 -1.18 -3.40
N GLY A 117 7.92 -1.10 -2.99
CA GLY A 117 8.74 -2.28 -2.71
C GLY A 117 8.15 -3.16 -1.61
N ASP A 118 7.70 -2.55 -0.51
CA ASP A 118 7.02 -3.27 0.58
C ASP A 118 5.71 -3.90 0.10
N ALA A 119 4.91 -3.19 -0.70
CA ALA A 119 3.68 -3.73 -1.28
C ALA A 119 3.95 -4.95 -2.17
N LEU A 120 4.93 -4.88 -3.07
CA LEU A 120 5.32 -6.00 -3.94
C LEU A 120 5.85 -7.19 -3.13
N GLN A 121 6.65 -6.93 -2.08
CA GLN A 121 7.16 -7.99 -1.22
C GLN A 121 6.02 -8.73 -0.50
N ARG A 122 5.00 -8.01 -0.02
CA ARG A 122 3.82 -8.64 0.60
C ARG A 122 3.00 -9.46 -0.39
N VAL A 123 2.83 -8.96 -1.61
CA VAL A 123 2.15 -9.71 -2.68
C VAL A 123 2.92 -10.99 -3.02
N PHE A 124 4.24 -10.90 -3.12
CA PHE A 124 5.10 -12.06 -3.36
C PHE A 124 4.98 -13.10 -2.23
N GLN A 125 5.06 -12.67 -0.98
CA GLN A 125 4.88 -13.55 0.19
C GLN A 125 3.52 -14.25 0.18
N ALA A 126 2.44 -13.51 -0.08
CA ALA A 126 1.11 -14.09 -0.19
C ALA A 126 1.02 -15.12 -1.33
N SER A 127 1.67 -14.86 -2.47
CA SER A 127 1.70 -15.80 -3.60
C SER A 127 2.45 -17.10 -3.27
N GLU A 128 3.52 -17.03 -2.46
CA GLU A 128 4.24 -18.22 -2.00
C GLU A 128 3.40 -19.07 -1.03
N THR A 129 2.68 -18.42 -0.11
CA THR A 129 1.75 -19.14 0.79
C THR A 129 0.64 -19.86 0.01
N LEU A 130 0.08 -19.23 -1.03
CA LEU A 130 -0.91 -19.87 -1.89
C LEU A 130 -0.31 -21.04 -2.70
N ARG A 131 0.93 -20.90 -3.17
CA ARG A 131 1.65 -21.96 -3.89
C ARG A 131 1.83 -23.21 -3.03
N GLU A 132 2.11 -23.02 -1.74
CA GLU A 132 2.24 -24.13 -0.79
C GLU A 132 0.89 -24.80 -0.53
N ALA A 133 -0.17 -24.03 -0.29
CA ALA A 133 -1.51 -24.56 -0.07
C ALA A 133 -2.05 -25.42 -1.23
N LEU A 134 -1.66 -25.09 -2.48
CA LEU A 134 -2.05 -25.86 -3.68
C LEU A 134 -1.25 -27.16 -3.90
N LYS A 135 -0.21 -27.43 -3.10
CA LYS A 135 0.55 -28.69 -3.18
C LYS A 135 0.00 -29.79 -2.28
N ASP A 136 -0.88 -29.42 -1.35
CA ASP A 136 -1.49 -30.33 -0.37
C ASP A 136 -2.84 -30.93 -0.87
N GLU A 137 -3.20 -30.67 -2.14
CA GLU A 137 -4.32 -31.30 -2.88
C GLU A 137 -3.81 -32.25 -3.97
#